data_AF-A0A380JKZ2-F1
#
_entry.id   AF-A0A380JKZ2-F1
#
_cell.length_a   1.000
_cell.length_b   1.000
_cell.length_c   1.000
_cell.angle_alpha   90.00
_cell.angle_beta   90.00
_cell.angle_gamma   90.00
#
_symmetry.space_group_name_H-M   'P 1'
#
loop_
_entity.id
_entity.type
_entity.pdbx_description
1 polymer ?
#
loop_
_entity_poly.entity_id
_entity_poly.type
_entity_poly.pdbx_seq_one_letter_code
_entity_poly.pdbx_strand_id
1 'polypeptide(L)'
;MFKWLDSVQLGTAYDSDTLTRYREQIAKRYEKKVSPGFMDLESKKGQVIQLGTQTLERGYSDAVFWLDILDYINSKSFKQYKYLVIVSNETKPDWVINKEPSKLKIDLFTECHEETGLIARKMSIWELLKLTNSATKDEISESKLLAKDYNFSLYGEFYAADNQARMMEKIFEKILSRVDASMFSIPCILSTSDSSWEEQKNSTFDRYIIISDKSSKDYAVGTSLNFLQKLRYIYDLLEQRHAGSSGQLKFSNIENQEQWEEICQKRRVG
;
A
#
# COMPACT_ATOMS: atom_id res chain seq x y z
N MET A 1 6.05 15.68 20.50
CA MET A 1 5.37 14.58 19.79
C MET A 1 4.84 15.14 18.47
N PHE A 2 5.34 14.64 17.34
CA PHE A 2 5.23 15.26 16.02
C PHE A 2 3.81 15.16 15.44
N LYS A 3 3.04 16.26 15.50
CA LYS A 3 1.73 16.45 14.84
C LYS A 3 1.78 16.50 13.30
N TRP A 4 2.95 16.28 12.70
CA TRP A 4 3.16 16.44 11.27
C TRP A 4 2.38 15.39 10.45
N LEU A 5 2.33 14.14 10.93
CA LEU A 5 1.68 13.04 10.21
C LEU A 5 0.16 13.22 10.18
N ASP A 6 -0.42 13.80 11.24
CA ASP A 6 -1.85 14.10 11.34
C ASP A 6 -2.28 15.25 10.41
N SER A 7 -1.32 16.03 9.88
CA SER A 7 -1.56 17.08 8.89
C SER A 7 -1.33 16.63 7.44
N VAL A 8 -0.94 15.37 7.23
CA VAL A 8 -0.69 14.83 5.87
C VAL A 8 -2.02 14.75 5.13
N GLN A 9 -2.19 15.64 4.16
CA GLN A 9 -3.28 15.54 3.19
C GLN A 9 -2.91 14.42 2.21
N LEU A 10 -3.74 13.38 2.15
CA LEU A 10 -3.75 12.48 1.00
C LEU A 10 -4.15 13.32 -0.22
N GLY A 11 -3.35 13.25 -1.28
CA GLY A 11 -3.58 14.03 -2.51
C GLY A 11 -4.95 13.74 -3.13
N THR A 12 -5.42 14.66 -3.98
CA THR A 12 -6.64 14.45 -4.76
C THR A 12 -6.42 13.41 -5.84
N ALA A 13 -7.45 12.62 -6.17
CA ALA A 13 -7.40 11.73 -7.31
C ALA A 13 -7.14 12.53 -8.60
N TYR A 14 -6.33 11.99 -9.50
CA TYR A 14 -6.07 12.63 -10.79
C TYR A 14 -7.34 12.64 -11.65
N ASP A 15 -7.64 13.80 -12.24
CA ASP A 15 -8.65 13.89 -13.29
C ASP A 15 -8.13 13.38 -14.64
N SER A 16 -9.05 13.18 -15.58
CA SER A 16 -8.75 12.64 -16.91
C SER A 16 -7.82 13.56 -17.71
N ASP A 17 -7.97 14.87 -17.57
CA ASP A 17 -7.22 15.87 -18.34
C ASP A 17 -5.75 15.90 -17.89
N THR A 18 -5.53 15.84 -16.57
CA THR A 18 -4.21 15.75 -15.94
C THR A 18 -3.48 14.49 -16.37
N LEU A 19 -4.13 13.32 -16.30
CA LEU A 19 -3.49 12.07 -16.73
C LEU A 19 -3.20 12.05 -18.24
N THR A 20 -4.09 12.61 -19.05
CA THR A 20 -3.87 12.71 -20.51
C THR A 20 -2.66 13.59 -20.82
N ARG A 21 -2.58 14.77 -20.20
CA ARG A 21 -1.43 15.66 -20.30
C ARG A 21 -0.13 14.98 -19.83
N TYR A 22 -0.16 14.24 -18.71
CA TYR A 22 1.02 13.48 -18.26
C TYR A 22 1.42 12.40 -19.26
N ARG A 23 0.49 11.63 -19.84
CA ARG A 23 0.83 10.62 -20.85
C ARG A 23 1.57 11.25 -22.04
N GLU A 24 1.08 12.37 -22.55
CA GLU A 24 1.71 13.07 -23.69
C GLU A 24 3.12 13.59 -23.35
N GLN A 25 3.30 14.14 -22.15
CA GLN A 25 4.61 14.59 -21.70
C GLN A 25 5.56 13.40 -21.52
N ILE A 26 5.11 12.34 -20.86
CA ILE A 26 5.92 11.16 -20.57
C ILE A 26 6.37 10.47 -21.85
N ALA A 27 5.50 10.34 -22.85
CA ALA A 27 5.87 9.80 -24.16
C ALA A 27 7.07 10.57 -24.76
N LYS A 28 7.00 11.91 -24.79
CA LYS A 28 8.08 12.77 -25.30
C LYS A 28 9.37 12.67 -24.47
N ARG A 29 9.24 12.58 -23.14
CA ARG A 29 10.38 12.40 -22.22
C ARG A 29 11.11 11.10 -22.52
N TYR A 30 10.36 10.03 -22.67
CA TYR A 30 10.90 8.68 -22.81
C TYR A 30 11.53 8.46 -24.19
N GLU A 31 10.98 9.04 -25.25
CA GLU A 31 11.64 9.09 -26.58
C GLU A 31 13.05 9.70 -26.50
N LYS A 32 13.22 10.74 -25.67
CA LYS A 32 14.50 11.42 -25.44
C LYS A 32 15.33 10.81 -24.31
N LYS A 33 14.85 9.72 -23.68
CA LYS A 33 15.46 9.09 -22.50
C LYS A 33 15.72 10.08 -21.34
N VAL A 34 14.78 11.00 -21.15
CA VAL A 34 14.77 11.94 -20.02
C VAL A 34 14.28 11.21 -18.77
N SER A 35 15.01 11.38 -17.67
CA SER A 35 14.70 10.84 -16.35
C SER A 35 13.39 11.40 -15.79
N PRO A 36 12.74 10.77 -14.79
CA PRO A 36 12.95 9.41 -14.33
C PRO A 36 11.98 8.44 -15.03
N GLY A 37 12.24 7.13 -14.95
CA GLY A 37 11.29 6.08 -15.29
C GLY A 37 11.45 5.43 -16.67
N PHE A 38 12.22 6.02 -17.60
CA PHE A 38 12.37 5.47 -18.95
C PHE A 38 13.04 4.07 -18.96
N MET A 39 13.81 3.75 -17.92
CA MET A 39 14.45 2.43 -17.76
C MET A 39 13.45 1.31 -17.45
N ASP A 40 12.27 1.65 -16.94
CA ASP A 40 11.27 0.67 -16.51
C ASP A 40 10.38 0.17 -17.66
N LEU A 41 10.43 0.81 -18.84
CA LEU A 41 9.52 0.58 -19.97
C LEU A 41 9.45 -0.88 -20.43
N GLU A 42 10.60 -1.52 -20.64
CA GLU A 42 10.67 -2.92 -21.08
C GLU A 42 10.12 -3.86 -19.99
N SER A 43 10.60 -3.71 -18.76
CA SER A 43 10.25 -4.60 -17.64
C SER A 43 8.79 -4.50 -17.19
N LYS A 44 8.13 -3.37 -17.47
CA LYS A 44 6.75 -3.08 -17.04
C LYS A 44 5.77 -2.99 -18.23
N LYS A 45 6.18 -3.41 -19.42
CA LYS A 45 5.34 -3.37 -20.62
C LYS A 45 4.05 -4.20 -20.40
N GLY A 46 2.91 -3.61 -20.77
CA GLY A 46 1.58 -4.23 -20.62
C GLY A 46 1.04 -4.28 -19.18
N GLN A 47 1.79 -3.80 -18.19
CA GLN A 47 1.32 -3.70 -16.80
C GLN A 47 0.68 -2.33 -16.57
N VAL A 48 -0.36 -2.28 -15.75
CA VAL A 48 -1.08 -1.05 -15.40
C VAL A 48 -1.09 -0.80 -13.90
N ILE A 49 -1.19 0.46 -13.51
CA ILE A 49 -1.53 0.90 -12.16
C ILE A 49 -2.94 1.47 -12.14
N GLN A 50 -3.69 1.17 -11.08
CA GLN A 50 -5.01 1.73 -10.83
C GLN A 50 -4.86 3.01 -9.99
N LEU A 51 -5.35 4.13 -10.51
CA LEU A 51 -5.36 5.44 -9.85
C LEU A 51 -6.81 5.90 -9.70
N GLY A 52 -7.48 5.45 -8.63
CA GLY A 52 -8.92 5.66 -8.47
C GLY A 52 -9.71 4.88 -9.53
N THR A 53 -10.51 5.57 -10.35
CA THR A 53 -11.24 4.97 -11.49
C THR A 53 -10.43 4.95 -12.79
N GLN A 54 -9.26 5.59 -12.81
CA GLN A 54 -8.40 5.71 -13.97
C GLN A 54 -7.28 4.66 -13.93
N THR A 55 -6.74 4.31 -15.11
CA THR A 55 -5.59 3.41 -15.25
C THR A 55 -4.44 4.09 -15.96
N LEU A 56 -3.21 3.71 -15.65
CA LEU A 56 -1.99 4.21 -16.30
C LEU A 56 -1.01 3.06 -16.50
N GLU A 57 -0.19 3.12 -17.54
CA GLU A 57 0.93 2.20 -17.74
C GLU A 57 1.87 2.22 -16.51
N ARG A 58 2.20 1.05 -15.97
CA ARG A 58 3.02 0.95 -14.75
C ARG A 58 4.43 1.54 -14.94
N GLY A 59 4.94 1.52 -16.18
CA GLY A 59 6.20 2.17 -16.56
C GLY A 59 6.19 3.70 -16.44
N TYR A 60 5.02 4.32 -16.29
CA TYR A 60 4.89 5.79 -16.21
C TYR A 60 4.90 6.31 -14.76
N SER A 61 4.89 5.41 -13.77
CA SER A 61 4.78 5.74 -12.34
C SER A 61 5.81 6.77 -11.86
N ASP A 62 7.10 6.53 -12.11
CA ASP A 62 8.18 7.42 -11.67
C ASP A 62 8.06 8.82 -12.32
N ALA A 63 7.70 8.89 -13.60
CA ALA A 63 7.55 10.14 -14.32
C ALA A 63 6.29 10.92 -13.91
N VAL A 64 5.17 10.24 -13.63
CA VAL A 64 3.96 10.89 -13.07
C VAL A 64 4.28 11.49 -11.71
N PHE A 65 4.95 10.75 -10.84
CA PHE A 65 5.35 11.28 -9.52
C PHE A 65 6.21 12.54 -9.65
N TRP A 66 7.14 12.57 -10.60
CA TRP A 66 7.97 13.74 -10.86
C TRP A 66 7.17 14.93 -11.39
N LEU A 67 6.33 14.74 -12.42
CA LEU A 67 5.52 15.81 -12.98
C LEU A 67 4.52 16.40 -11.97
N ASP A 68 3.93 15.53 -11.13
CA ASP A 68 3.01 15.96 -10.08
C ASP A 68 3.69 16.85 -9.03
N ILE A 69 4.95 16.58 -8.69
CA ILE A 69 5.74 17.46 -7.82
C ILE A 69 5.92 18.84 -8.46
N LEU A 70 6.27 18.91 -9.75
CA LEU A 70 6.51 20.17 -10.45
C LEU A 70 5.23 21.00 -10.56
N ASP A 71 4.11 20.37 -10.94
CA ASP A 71 2.81 21.03 -11.00
C ASP A 71 2.34 21.49 -9.62
N TYR A 72 2.52 20.67 -8.59
CA TYR A 72 2.19 21.05 -7.22
C TYR A 72 3.01 22.28 -6.78
N ILE A 73 4.30 22.32 -7.10
CA ILE A 73 5.17 23.45 -6.78
C ILE A 73 4.67 24.74 -7.46
N ASN A 74 4.33 24.64 -8.74
CA ASN A 74 3.84 25.76 -9.53
C ASN A 74 2.46 26.25 -9.08
N SER A 75 1.58 25.34 -8.62
CA SER A 75 0.21 25.68 -8.20
C SER A 75 0.11 26.42 -6.86
N LYS A 76 1.07 26.24 -5.94
CA LYS A 76 1.03 26.80 -4.57
C LYS A 76 2.03 27.93 -4.33
N SER A 77 2.74 28.38 -5.37
CA SER A 77 3.74 29.46 -5.31
C SER A 77 4.77 29.26 -4.18
N PHE A 78 5.52 28.16 -4.23
CA PHE A 78 6.64 27.90 -3.31
C PHE A 78 7.89 28.75 -3.59
N LYS A 79 7.75 29.89 -4.27
CA LYS A 79 8.86 30.76 -4.71
C LYS A 79 9.70 31.32 -3.57
N GLN A 80 9.18 31.31 -2.34
CA GLN A 80 9.93 31.70 -1.14
C GLN A 80 11.02 30.68 -0.75
N TYR A 81 10.92 29.44 -1.21
CA TYR A 81 11.90 28.40 -0.93
C TYR A 81 12.98 28.42 -2.01
N LYS A 82 14.19 28.00 -1.64
CA LYS A 82 15.33 27.89 -2.56
C LYS A 82 15.53 26.47 -3.09
N TYR A 83 15.10 25.48 -2.32
CA TYR A 83 15.44 24.08 -2.55
C TYR A 83 14.17 23.23 -2.58
N LEU A 84 14.11 22.31 -3.54
CA LEU A 84 13.29 21.11 -3.48
C LEU A 84 14.19 19.99 -2.96
N VAL A 85 13.85 19.37 -1.82
CA VAL A 85 14.64 18.27 -1.24
C VAL A 85 13.85 16.98 -1.32
N ILE A 86 14.31 16.05 -2.16
CA ILE A 86 13.75 14.72 -2.33
C ILE A 86 14.42 13.77 -1.34
N VAL A 87 13.66 13.24 -0.38
CA VAL A 87 14.17 12.28 0.60
C VAL A 87 13.86 10.87 0.13
N SER A 88 14.87 10.12 -0.30
CA SER A 88 14.69 8.75 -0.77
C SER A 88 16.01 7.96 -0.76
N ASN A 89 15.94 6.67 -0.46
CA ASN A 89 17.06 5.73 -0.59
C ASN A 89 17.20 5.13 -2.00
N GLU A 90 16.38 5.56 -2.97
CA GLU A 90 16.43 5.06 -4.35
C GLU A 90 17.83 5.25 -4.97
N THR A 91 18.29 4.21 -5.69
CA THR A 91 19.60 4.10 -6.36
C THR A 91 19.49 3.81 -7.86
N LYS A 92 18.27 3.73 -8.41
CA LYS A 92 18.05 3.54 -9.84
C LYS A 92 18.86 4.53 -10.70
N PRO A 93 19.49 4.08 -11.80
CA PRO A 93 20.40 4.93 -12.59
C PRO A 93 19.73 6.11 -13.31
N ASP A 94 18.42 6.11 -13.48
CA ASP A 94 17.64 7.22 -14.02
C ASP A 94 17.14 8.19 -12.94
N TRP A 95 17.37 7.89 -11.66
CA TRP A 95 17.15 8.84 -10.56
C TRP A 95 18.45 9.48 -10.08
N VAL A 96 19.54 8.72 -10.09
CA VAL A 96 20.79 9.12 -9.46
C VAL A 96 22.04 8.98 -10.33
N ILE A 97 23.06 9.76 -10.00
CA ILE A 97 24.39 9.66 -10.59
C ILE A 97 25.18 8.56 -9.87
N ASN A 98 25.80 7.63 -10.63
CA ASN A 98 26.69 6.58 -10.11
C ASN A 98 26.09 5.71 -8.98
N LYS A 99 24.77 5.50 -8.98
CA LYS A 99 24.03 4.78 -7.92
C LYS A 99 24.18 5.40 -6.52
N GLU A 100 24.55 6.66 -6.41
CA GLU A 100 24.70 7.36 -5.14
C GLU A 100 23.37 8.01 -4.72
N PRO A 101 22.70 7.57 -3.63
CA PRO A 101 21.36 8.03 -3.27
C PRO A 101 21.23 9.54 -3.06
N SER A 102 22.31 10.26 -2.76
CA SER A 102 22.31 11.70 -2.51
C SER A 102 22.56 12.54 -3.77
N LYS A 103 22.84 11.92 -4.93
CA LYS A 103 23.17 12.63 -6.16
C LYS A 103 22.07 12.50 -7.20
N LEU A 104 21.17 13.48 -7.24
CA LEU A 104 20.11 13.58 -8.25
C LEU A 104 20.70 13.66 -9.67
N LYS A 105 20.00 13.06 -10.64
CA LYS A 105 20.33 13.22 -12.06
C LYS A 105 20.25 14.67 -12.53
N ILE A 106 21.12 15.01 -13.48
CA ILE A 106 21.31 16.39 -13.93
C ILE A 106 20.12 16.93 -14.72
N ASP A 107 19.43 16.09 -15.51
CA ASP A 107 18.22 16.47 -16.24
C ASP A 107 17.07 16.81 -15.28
N LEU A 108 16.86 16.02 -14.21
CA LEU A 108 15.90 16.33 -13.15
C LEU A 108 16.22 17.64 -12.43
N PHE A 109 17.50 17.88 -12.17
CA PHE A 109 17.94 19.15 -11.60
C PHE A 109 17.61 20.33 -12.52
N THR A 110 18.00 20.23 -13.79
CA THR A 110 17.80 21.29 -14.79
C THR A 110 16.32 21.59 -14.97
N GLU A 111 15.50 20.55 -15.18
CA GLU A 111 14.07 20.71 -15.39
C GLU A 111 13.37 21.33 -14.19
N CYS A 112 13.65 20.88 -12.96
CA CYS A 112 13.07 21.49 -11.77
C CYS A 112 13.43 22.98 -11.69
N HIS A 113 14.68 23.33 -12.01
CA HIS A 113 15.12 24.71 -11.99
C HIS A 113 14.44 25.56 -13.06
N GLU A 114 14.34 25.05 -14.28
CA GLU A 114 13.70 25.73 -15.40
C GLU A 114 12.19 25.94 -15.18
N GLU A 115 11.49 24.93 -14.66
CA GLU A 115 10.04 24.99 -14.48
C GLU A 115 9.60 25.74 -13.22
N THR A 116 10.39 25.67 -12.14
CA THR A 116 9.95 26.16 -10.81
C THR A 116 10.85 27.24 -10.22
N GLY A 117 12.07 27.40 -10.73
CA GLY A 117 13.11 28.25 -10.14
C GLY A 117 13.82 27.65 -8.92
N LEU A 118 13.38 26.49 -8.42
CA LEU A 118 13.99 25.83 -7.26
C LEU A 118 15.25 25.03 -7.65
N ILE A 119 16.10 24.76 -6.66
CA ILE A 119 17.27 23.89 -6.81
C ILE A 119 16.89 22.51 -6.26
N ALA A 120 16.66 21.54 -7.15
CA ALA A 120 16.40 20.17 -6.73
C ALA A 120 17.64 19.50 -6.13
N ARG A 121 17.47 18.83 -4.99
CA ARG A 121 18.47 18.02 -4.30
C ARG A 121 17.86 16.72 -3.86
N LYS A 122 18.67 15.66 -3.79
CA LYS A 122 18.27 14.39 -3.20
C LYS A 122 19.08 14.13 -1.94
N MET A 123 18.44 13.55 -0.94
CA MET A 123 19.11 13.06 0.27
C MET A 123 18.54 11.70 0.66
N SER A 124 19.36 10.85 1.26
CA SER A 124 18.90 9.60 1.86
C SER A 124 18.15 9.87 3.17
N ILE A 125 17.30 8.92 3.58
CA ILE A 125 16.64 9.00 4.89
C ILE A 125 17.67 9.04 6.03
N TRP A 126 18.79 8.33 5.84
CA TRP A 126 19.86 8.26 6.83
C TRP A 126 20.59 9.59 7.00
N GLU A 127 20.80 10.33 5.91
CA GLU A 127 21.35 11.69 5.99
C GLU A 127 20.37 12.64 6.68
N LEU A 128 19.06 12.51 6.41
CA LEU A 128 18.05 13.33 7.08
C LEU A 128 18.03 13.08 8.59
N LEU A 129 18.06 11.82 9.02
CA LEU A 129 18.09 11.46 10.44
C LEU A 129 19.33 12.03 11.15
N LYS A 130 20.49 12.01 10.48
CA LYS A 130 21.72 12.63 11.00
C LYS A 130 21.60 14.15 11.10
N LEU A 131 21.12 14.81 10.04
CA LEU A 131 21.02 16.27 9.99
C LEU A 131 20.00 16.82 10.99
N THR A 132 18.95 16.06 11.28
CA THR A 132 17.92 16.43 12.25
C THR A 132 18.25 16.02 13.68
N ASN A 133 19.40 15.35 13.91
CA ASN A 133 19.74 14.71 15.19
C ASN A 133 18.61 13.83 15.74
N SER A 134 17.81 13.23 14.84
CA SER A 134 16.68 12.37 15.23
C SER A 134 17.11 10.97 15.65
N ALA A 135 18.35 10.56 15.30
CA ALA A 135 18.93 9.28 15.67
C ALA A 135 20.46 9.40 15.76
N THR A 136 21.05 8.63 16.67
CA THR A 136 22.50 8.46 16.82
C THR A 136 23.09 7.65 15.66
N LYS A 137 24.43 7.69 15.53
CA LYS A 137 25.13 6.90 14.51
C LYS A 137 24.91 5.39 14.68
N ASP A 138 24.78 4.94 15.93
CA ASP A 138 24.59 3.52 16.25
C ASP A 138 23.18 3.08 15.89
N GLU A 139 22.14 3.84 16.29
CA GLU A 139 20.74 3.58 15.91
C GLU A 139 20.54 3.56 14.39
N ILE A 140 21.22 4.45 13.66
CA ILE A 140 21.18 4.45 12.18
C ILE A 140 21.87 3.21 11.61
N SER A 141 22.98 2.77 12.20
CA SER A 141 23.72 1.61 11.73
C SER A 141 22.94 0.32 11.95
N GLU A 142 22.32 0.18 13.12
CA GLU A 142 21.39 -0.90 13.44
C GLU A 142 20.18 -0.89 12.49
N SER A 143 19.55 0.26 12.30
CA SER A 143 18.40 0.41 11.38
C SER A 143 18.74 0.02 9.94
N LYS A 144 19.97 0.31 9.47
CA LYS A 144 20.43 -0.10 8.14
C LYS A 144 20.62 -1.62 8.02
N LEU A 145 21.00 -2.30 9.09
CA LEU A 145 21.09 -3.76 9.13
C LEU A 145 19.68 -4.34 9.08
N LEU A 146 18.78 -3.86 9.95
CA LEU A 146 17.40 -4.32 10.01
C LEU A 146 16.63 -4.09 8.69
N ALA A 147 16.84 -2.95 8.03
CA ALA A 147 16.16 -2.62 6.77
C ALA A 147 16.50 -3.56 5.60
N LYS A 148 17.57 -4.37 5.69
CA LYS A 148 17.91 -5.36 4.65
C LYS A 148 17.09 -6.64 4.74
N ASP A 149 16.61 -6.98 5.94
CA ASP A 149 16.07 -8.30 6.24
C ASP A 149 14.54 -8.29 6.47
N TYR A 150 13.93 -7.11 6.61
CA TYR A 150 12.50 -6.98 6.96
C TYR A 150 11.76 -6.00 6.04
N ASN A 151 10.51 -6.32 5.71
CA ASN A 151 9.69 -5.55 4.78
C ASN A 151 8.78 -4.53 5.48
N PHE A 152 8.39 -4.75 6.74
CA PHE A 152 7.63 -3.80 7.55
C PHE A 152 7.73 -4.15 9.05
N SER A 153 7.20 -3.26 9.91
CA SER A 153 7.06 -3.51 11.36
C SER A 153 5.60 -3.43 11.81
N LEU A 154 5.22 -4.24 12.80
CA LEU A 154 3.91 -4.19 13.44
C LEU A 154 4.08 -4.30 14.96
N TYR A 155 3.55 -3.33 15.70
CA TYR A 155 3.69 -3.23 17.17
C TYR A 155 5.14 -3.31 17.68
N GLY A 156 6.09 -2.76 16.92
CA GLY A 156 7.51 -2.76 17.28
C GLY A 156 8.28 -4.04 16.94
N GLU A 157 7.63 -5.03 16.33
CA GLU A 157 8.30 -6.22 15.79
C GLU A 157 8.49 -6.12 14.28
N PHE A 158 9.60 -6.65 13.78
CA PHE A 158 9.97 -6.62 12.36
C PHE A 158 9.61 -7.94 11.65
N TYR A 159 9.09 -7.85 10.42
CA TYR A 159 8.58 -9.00 9.67
C TYR A 159 9.06 -9.02 8.21
N ALA A 160 9.36 -10.20 7.69
CA ALA A 160 9.63 -10.44 6.27
C ALA A 160 8.30 -10.66 5.50
N ALA A 161 8.22 -10.20 4.25
CA ALA A 161 6.99 -10.22 3.43
C ALA A 161 6.69 -11.60 2.80
N ASP A 162 7.60 -12.55 2.92
CA ASP A 162 7.57 -13.82 2.20
C ASP A 162 6.53 -14.82 2.73
N ASN A 163 5.80 -14.50 3.80
CA ASN A 163 4.69 -15.34 4.22
C ASN A 163 3.54 -14.54 4.86
N GLN A 164 2.67 -13.97 4.01
CA GLN A 164 1.44 -13.30 4.43
C GLN A 164 0.58 -14.16 5.37
N ALA A 165 0.53 -15.49 5.16
CA ALA A 165 -0.19 -16.38 6.06
C ALA A 165 0.44 -16.35 7.46
N ARG A 166 1.75 -16.62 7.58
CA ARG A 166 2.49 -16.58 8.86
C ARG A 166 2.41 -15.22 9.57
N MET A 167 2.30 -14.13 8.81
CA MET A 167 2.05 -12.80 9.36
C MET A 167 0.66 -12.72 10.02
N MET A 168 -0.38 -13.15 9.30
CA MET A 168 -1.75 -13.16 9.83
C MET A 168 -1.85 -14.04 11.07
N GLU A 169 -1.19 -15.20 11.07
CA GLU A 169 -1.13 -16.10 12.23
C GLU A 169 -0.64 -15.37 13.48
N LYS A 170 0.54 -14.72 13.40
CA LYS A 170 1.11 -13.97 14.52
C LYS A 170 0.26 -12.79 14.98
N ILE A 171 -0.43 -12.12 14.05
CA ILE A 171 -1.35 -11.03 14.39
C ILE A 171 -2.50 -11.56 15.25
N PHE A 172 -3.13 -12.66 14.81
CA PHE A 172 -4.22 -13.26 15.55
C PHE A 172 -3.77 -13.86 16.89
N GLU A 173 -2.59 -14.50 16.96
CA GLU A 173 -1.99 -14.94 18.23
C GLU A 173 -1.85 -13.79 19.23
N LYS A 174 -1.36 -12.63 18.78
CA LYS A 174 -1.19 -11.46 19.65
C LYS A 174 -2.51 -10.83 20.09
N ILE A 175 -3.52 -10.82 19.23
CA ILE A 175 -4.86 -10.30 19.57
C ILE A 175 -5.53 -11.25 20.57
N LEU A 176 -5.58 -12.54 20.26
CA LEU A 176 -6.28 -13.55 21.05
C LEU A 176 -5.60 -13.80 22.40
N SER A 177 -4.28 -13.66 22.52
CA SER A 177 -3.59 -13.69 23.82
C SER A 177 -3.97 -12.56 24.78
N ARG A 178 -4.65 -11.50 24.29
CA ARG A 178 -5.04 -10.33 25.09
C ARG A 178 -6.55 -10.17 25.26
N VAL A 179 -7.35 -10.80 24.40
CA VAL A 179 -8.80 -10.61 24.33
C VAL A 179 -9.50 -11.97 24.32
N ASP A 180 -10.69 -12.05 24.93
CA ASP A 180 -11.53 -13.25 24.83
C ASP A 180 -12.12 -13.30 23.41
N ALA A 181 -11.88 -14.40 22.69
CA ALA A 181 -12.28 -14.48 21.30
C ALA A 181 -13.81 -14.48 21.11
N SER A 182 -14.58 -14.85 22.14
CA SER A 182 -16.05 -14.79 22.13
C SER A 182 -16.61 -13.38 21.96
N MET A 183 -15.78 -12.34 22.16
CA MET A 183 -16.15 -10.95 21.92
C MET A 183 -16.13 -10.56 20.43
N PHE A 184 -15.54 -11.39 19.57
CA PHE A 184 -15.42 -11.12 18.14
C PHE A 184 -16.46 -11.91 17.34
N SER A 185 -17.34 -11.20 16.64
CA SER A 185 -18.19 -11.78 15.59
C SER A 185 -17.48 -11.64 14.24
N ILE A 186 -16.34 -12.32 14.11
CA ILE A 186 -15.54 -12.28 12.87
C ILE A 186 -15.67 -13.64 12.18
N PRO A 187 -16.12 -13.71 10.91
CA PRO A 187 -16.35 -14.97 10.20
C PRO A 187 -15.12 -15.87 10.04
N CYS A 188 -13.92 -15.33 10.25
CA CYS A 188 -12.67 -16.07 10.17
C CYS A 188 -12.21 -16.71 11.49
N ILE A 189 -12.97 -16.57 12.59
CA ILE A 189 -12.62 -17.16 13.89
C ILE A 189 -13.77 -18.05 14.35
N LEU A 190 -13.53 -19.34 14.54
CA LEU A 190 -14.51 -20.31 15.07
C LEU A 190 -13.96 -21.03 16.29
N SER A 191 -14.79 -21.28 17.30
CA SER A 191 -14.40 -22.07 18.47
C SER A 191 -14.27 -23.54 18.09
N THR A 192 -13.15 -24.18 18.43
CA THR A 192 -13.00 -25.64 18.19
C THR A 192 -13.81 -26.47 19.17
N SER A 193 -14.25 -25.87 20.28
CA SER A 193 -15.11 -26.49 21.28
C SER A 193 -16.60 -26.47 20.92
N ASP A 194 -16.98 -25.86 19.81
CA ASP A 194 -18.38 -25.88 19.34
C ASP A 194 -18.72 -27.29 18.84
N SER A 195 -19.87 -27.82 19.26
CA SER A 195 -20.38 -29.11 18.80
C SER A 195 -20.50 -29.23 17.28
N SER A 196 -20.62 -28.10 16.57
CA SER A 196 -20.73 -28.03 15.11
C SER A 196 -19.39 -27.85 14.39
N TRP A 197 -18.26 -27.78 15.12
CA TRP A 197 -16.92 -27.53 14.58
C TRP A 197 -16.57 -28.45 13.39
N GLU A 198 -16.79 -29.75 13.53
CA GLU A 198 -16.41 -30.75 12.52
C GLU A 198 -17.15 -30.54 11.18
N GLU A 199 -18.38 -30.03 11.23
CA GLU A 199 -19.19 -29.71 10.05
C GLU A 199 -18.85 -28.33 9.48
N GLN A 200 -18.55 -27.37 10.35
CA GLN A 200 -18.28 -25.98 9.97
C GLN A 200 -16.89 -25.77 9.38
N LYS A 201 -15.87 -26.52 9.80
CA LYS A 201 -14.47 -26.25 9.40
C LYS A 201 -14.25 -26.31 7.89
N ASN A 202 -14.79 -27.33 7.23
CA ASN A 202 -14.65 -27.53 5.78
C ASN A 202 -15.63 -26.67 4.97
N SER A 203 -16.76 -26.30 5.57
CA SER A 203 -17.75 -25.40 4.95
C SER A 203 -17.46 -23.92 5.19
N THR A 204 -16.39 -23.60 5.91
CA THR A 204 -15.96 -22.23 6.21
C THR A 204 -14.55 -21.92 5.68
N PHE A 205 -13.60 -22.82 5.87
CA PHE A 205 -12.18 -22.58 5.59
C PHE A 205 -11.64 -23.47 4.48
N ASP A 206 -10.88 -22.89 3.56
CA ASP A 206 -9.96 -23.65 2.70
C ASP A 206 -8.67 -23.98 3.46
N ARG A 207 -8.23 -23.06 4.33
CA ARG A 207 -7.07 -23.21 5.22
C ARG A 207 -7.30 -22.46 6.53
N TYR A 208 -6.88 -23.06 7.64
CA TYR A 208 -6.94 -22.46 8.97
C TYR A 208 -5.74 -22.91 9.82
N ILE A 209 -5.51 -22.20 10.91
CA ILE A 209 -4.63 -22.63 12.00
C ILE A 209 -5.40 -22.63 13.32
N ILE A 210 -4.85 -23.28 14.34
CA ILE A 210 -5.41 -23.27 15.70
C ILE A 210 -4.59 -22.34 16.57
N ILE A 211 -5.27 -21.41 17.24
CA ILE A 211 -4.69 -20.45 18.18
C ILE A 211 -5.50 -20.48 19.46
N SER A 212 -4.83 -20.45 20.61
CA SER A 212 -5.48 -20.33 21.91
C SER A 212 -5.67 -18.87 22.31
N ASP A 213 -6.81 -18.54 22.90
CA ASP A 213 -7.06 -17.22 23.48
C ASP A 213 -6.41 -17.04 24.86
N LYS A 214 -6.61 -15.87 25.48
CA LYS A 214 -6.10 -15.56 26.84
C LYS A 214 -6.58 -16.54 27.92
N SER A 215 -7.69 -17.24 27.67
CA SER A 215 -8.30 -18.23 28.56
C SER A 215 -7.87 -19.66 28.21
N SER A 216 -6.89 -19.81 27.30
CA SER A 216 -6.44 -21.10 26.77
C SER A 216 -7.52 -21.91 26.06
N LYS A 217 -8.53 -21.24 25.50
CA LYS A 217 -9.52 -21.87 24.62
C LYS A 217 -9.03 -21.82 23.18
N ASP A 218 -9.17 -22.94 22.49
CA ASP A 218 -8.71 -23.06 21.11
C ASP A 218 -9.73 -22.53 20.10
N TYR A 219 -9.23 -21.75 19.16
CA TYR A 219 -9.98 -21.19 18.07
C TYR A 219 -9.30 -21.53 16.74
N ALA A 220 -10.11 -21.91 15.76
CA ALA A 220 -9.69 -22.00 14.39
C ALA A 220 -9.74 -20.62 13.75
N VAL A 221 -8.58 -20.16 13.29
CA VAL A 221 -8.43 -18.89 12.58
C VAL A 221 -8.16 -19.18 11.10
N GLY A 222 -9.10 -18.81 10.25
CA GLY A 222 -9.04 -19.01 8.81
C GLY A 222 -7.94 -18.15 8.16
N THR A 223 -6.89 -18.79 7.67
CA THR A 223 -5.85 -18.17 6.83
C THR A 223 -6.30 -18.08 5.36
N SER A 224 -7.29 -18.88 4.96
CA SER A 224 -8.07 -18.70 3.74
C SER A 224 -9.51 -19.15 3.98
N LEU A 225 -10.46 -18.23 3.84
CA LEU A 225 -11.89 -18.53 3.78
C LEU A 225 -12.22 -19.23 2.45
N ASN A 226 -13.21 -20.12 2.43
CA ASN A 226 -13.74 -20.59 1.16
C ASN A 226 -14.46 -19.46 0.41
N PHE A 227 -14.71 -19.69 -0.88
CA PHE A 227 -15.25 -18.64 -1.76
C PHE A 227 -16.57 -18.04 -1.24
N LEU A 228 -17.51 -18.88 -0.79
CA LEU A 228 -18.80 -18.42 -0.27
C LEU A 228 -18.64 -17.53 0.97
N GLN A 229 -17.77 -17.90 1.91
CA GLN A 229 -17.52 -17.09 3.11
C GLN A 229 -16.75 -15.82 2.79
N LYS A 230 -15.86 -15.82 1.78
CA LYS A 230 -15.22 -14.60 1.27
C LYS A 230 -16.26 -13.60 0.79
N LEU A 231 -17.23 -14.05 -0.01
CA LEU A 231 -18.33 -13.19 -0.47
C LEU A 231 -19.17 -12.67 0.72
N ARG A 232 -19.57 -13.53 1.66
CA ARG A 232 -20.31 -13.09 2.85
C ARG A 232 -19.55 -12.04 3.67
N TYR A 233 -18.24 -12.22 3.85
CA TYR A 233 -17.41 -11.26 4.55
C TYR A 233 -17.33 -9.92 3.82
N ILE A 234 -17.16 -9.93 2.49
CA ILE A 234 -17.18 -8.72 1.66
C ILE A 234 -18.54 -8.00 1.78
N TYR A 235 -19.64 -8.74 1.78
CA TYR A 235 -20.99 -8.19 1.99
C TYR A 235 -21.07 -7.44 3.33
N ASP A 236 -20.69 -8.09 4.43
CA ASP A 236 -20.76 -7.51 5.77
C ASP A 236 -19.88 -6.24 5.88
N LEU A 237 -18.69 -6.23 5.27
CA LEU A 237 -17.83 -5.05 5.22
C LEU A 237 -18.45 -3.87 4.46
N LEU A 238 -19.11 -4.13 3.34
CA LEU A 238 -19.77 -3.09 2.54
C LEU A 238 -20.95 -2.49 3.31
N GLU A 239 -21.80 -3.32 3.91
CA GLU A 239 -22.95 -2.87 4.68
C GLU A 239 -22.54 -2.09 5.94
N GLN A 240 -21.51 -2.53 6.66
CA GLN A 240 -20.96 -1.80 7.81
C GLN A 240 -20.43 -0.42 7.42
N ARG A 241 -19.83 -0.30 6.23
CA ARG A 241 -19.33 0.98 5.72
C ARG A 241 -20.48 1.90 5.28
N HIS A 242 -21.45 1.36 4.57
CA HIS A 242 -22.64 2.07 4.11
C HIS A 242 -23.78 1.10 3.83
N ALA A 243 -24.87 1.23 4.59
CA ALA A 243 -26.04 0.37 4.45
C ALA A 243 -26.63 0.41 3.03
N GLY A 244 -26.93 -0.75 2.47
CA GLY A 244 -27.43 -0.94 1.11
C GLY A 244 -26.37 -0.90 0.00
N SER A 245 -25.08 -0.70 0.33
CA SER A 245 -24.02 -0.59 -0.68
C SER A 245 -23.59 -1.94 -1.26
N SER A 246 -23.85 -3.06 -0.58
CA SER A 246 -23.47 -4.40 -1.05
C SER A 246 -23.98 -4.70 -2.47
N GLY A 247 -25.24 -4.37 -2.77
CA GLY A 247 -25.85 -4.65 -4.07
C GLY A 247 -25.23 -3.90 -5.25
N GLN A 248 -24.35 -2.94 -5.01
CA GLN A 248 -23.66 -2.16 -6.05
C GLN A 248 -22.42 -2.88 -6.58
N LEU A 249 -21.87 -3.85 -5.84
CA LEU A 249 -20.71 -4.62 -6.29
C LEU A 249 -21.13 -5.54 -7.45
N LYS A 250 -20.36 -5.48 -8.54
CA LYS A 250 -20.54 -6.30 -9.74
C LYS A 250 -19.25 -7.05 -10.05
N PHE A 251 -19.39 -8.36 -10.30
CA PHE A 251 -18.32 -9.26 -10.73
C PHE A 251 -18.39 -9.45 -12.23
N SER A 252 -17.21 -9.54 -12.87
CA SER A 252 -17.10 -9.80 -14.31
C SER A 252 -17.37 -11.26 -14.69
N ASN A 253 -17.22 -12.18 -13.74
CA ASN A 253 -17.54 -13.60 -13.90
C ASN A 253 -19.02 -13.84 -13.52
N ILE A 254 -19.76 -14.49 -14.41
CA ILE A 254 -21.22 -14.70 -14.28
C ILE A 254 -21.54 -15.58 -13.06
N GLU A 255 -20.85 -16.69 -12.86
CA GLU A 255 -21.08 -17.60 -11.73
C GLU A 255 -20.83 -16.89 -10.38
N ASN A 256 -19.79 -16.07 -10.30
CA ASN A 256 -19.50 -15.25 -9.11
C ASN A 256 -20.58 -14.19 -8.88
N GLN A 257 -21.10 -13.60 -9.96
CA GLN A 257 -22.17 -12.60 -9.89
C GLN A 257 -23.48 -13.22 -9.41
N GLU A 258 -23.84 -14.42 -9.87
CA GLU A 258 -25.03 -15.15 -9.44
C GLU A 258 -24.96 -15.50 -7.94
N GLN A 259 -23.82 -16.02 -7.48
CA GLN A 259 -23.62 -16.32 -6.06
C GLN A 259 -23.66 -15.05 -5.19
N TRP A 260 -23.12 -13.93 -5.68
CA TRP A 260 -23.19 -12.65 -4.98
C TRP A 260 -24.63 -12.14 -4.86
N GLU A 261 -25.41 -12.23 -5.94
CA GLU A 261 -26.81 -11.82 -5.94
C GLU A 261 -27.66 -12.68 -5.01
N GLU A 262 -27.42 -13.99 -4.96
CA GLU A 262 -28.07 -14.89 -4.02
C GLU A 262 -27.79 -14.49 -2.55
N ILE A 263 -26.53 -14.18 -2.22
CA ILE A 263 -26.16 -13.68 -0.87
C ILE A 263 -26.89 -12.38 -0.56
N CYS A 264 -26.87 -11.43 -1.50
CA CYS A 264 -27.54 -10.14 -1.34
C CYS A 264 -29.05 -10.30 -1.13
N GLN A 265 -29.69 -11.22 -1.86
CA GLN A 265 -31.11 -11.49 -1.73
C GLN A 265 -31.44 -12.13 -0.38
N LYS A 266 -30.69 -13.17 0.02
CA LYS A 266 -30.90 -13.85 1.31
C LYS A 266 -30.74 -12.90 2.51
N ARG A 267 -29.75 -12.01 2.47
CA ARG A 267 -29.47 -11.03 3.55
C ARG A 267 -30.42 -9.82 3.55
N ARG A 268 -31.18 -9.57 2.48
CA ARG A 268 -32.22 -8.52 2.43
C ARG A 268 -33.57 -8.97 3.01
N VAL A 269 -33.79 -10.28 3.10
CA VAL A 269 -35.08 -10.88 3.50
C VAL A 269 -35.05 -11.39 4.96
N GLY A 270 -33.87 -11.52 5.57
CA GLY A 270 -33.68 -11.83 6.98
C GLY A 270 -33.30 -10.59 7.78
#